data_AF-A0A7S2FDN0-F1
#
_entry.id   AF-A0A7S2FDN0-F1
#
_cell.length_a   1.000
_cell.length_b   1.000
_cell.length_c   1.000
_cell.angle_alpha   90.00
_cell.angle_beta   90.00
_cell.angle_gamma   90.00
#
_symmetry.space_group_name_H-M   'P 1'
#
loop_
_entity.id
_entity.type
_entity.pdbx_description
1 polymer ?
#
loop_
_entity_poly.entity_id
_entity_poly.type
_entity_poly.pdbx_seq_one_letter_code
_entity_poly.pdbx_strand_id
1 'polypeptide(L)'
;GIGTDASMATHVSTISERGYCHVVDETGEPIRQARPPRPGQPQPPRQRGRYLVPSPLGLGLIRALESVEPELVAPEIRASMEAEVGRIASGELDKREVLERNVAYFRDKHRNLSERMGSVQDVLSRTLRPSRDHLRELQRRGCFVTEMKAGPREASASRGRRQQQKKPGQNQGQKQKHQARWRLESGGGRGRGAQLQ
;
A
#
# COMPACT_ATOMS: atom_id res chain seq x y z
N GLY A 1 -6.19 -13.99 27.44
CA GLY A 1 -5.90 -12.79 26.61
C GLY A 1 -5.25 -13.25 25.33
N ILE A 2 -5.13 -12.36 24.33
CA ILE A 2 -4.42 -12.65 23.07
C ILE A 2 -3.07 -11.91 23.03
N GLY A 3 -2.13 -12.40 22.23
CA GLY A 3 -0.80 -11.83 22.09
C GLY A 3 0.08 -11.99 23.34
N THR A 4 -0.15 -13.05 24.11
CA THR A 4 0.74 -13.49 25.21
C THR A 4 2.17 -13.75 24.71
N ASP A 5 3.13 -13.84 25.64
CA ASP A 5 4.56 -13.99 25.34
C ASP A 5 5.12 -12.88 24.42
N ALA A 6 4.86 -11.62 24.80
CA ALA A 6 5.32 -10.39 24.10
C ALA A 6 4.94 -10.26 22.61
N SER A 7 4.06 -11.12 22.08
CA SER A 7 3.74 -11.20 20.65
C SER A 7 2.80 -10.11 20.12
N MET A 8 2.15 -9.34 20.99
CA MET A 8 1.26 -8.22 20.61
C MET A 8 1.89 -7.23 19.60
N ALA A 9 3.15 -6.86 19.78
CA ALA A 9 3.83 -5.93 18.87
C ALA A 9 3.94 -6.49 17.44
N THR A 10 4.25 -7.78 17.32
CA THR A 10 4.33 -8.51 16.04
C THR A 10 2.98 -8.57 15.35
N HIS A 11 1.90 -8.83 16.08
CA HIS A 11 0.55 -8.84 15.55
C HIS A 11 0.11 -7.45 15.03
N VAL A 12 0.41 -6.38 15.78
CA VAL A 12 0.12 -4.99 15.37
C VAL A 12 0.95 -4.58 14.14
N SER A 13 2.23 -4.94 14.08
CA SER A 13 3.07 -4.66 12.90
C SER A 13 2.52 -5.37 11.66
N THR A 14 2.15 -6.64 11.78
CA THR A 14 1.61 -7.47 10.69
C THR A 14 0.38 -6.84 10.02
N ILE A 15 -0.59 -6.32 10.80
CA ILE A 15 -1.81 -5.72 10.24
C ILE A 15 -1.55 -4.35 9.58
N SER A 16 -0.57 -3.59 10.06
CA SER A 16 -0.16 -2.32 9.48
C SER A 16 0.65 -2.53 8.18
N GLU A 17 1.59 -3.47 8.17
CA GLU A 17 2.43 -3.81 7.02
C GLU A 17 1.59 -4.39 5.86
N ARG A 18 0.59 -5.23 6.17
CA ARG A 18 -0.35 -5.77 5.18
C ARG A 18 -1.39 -4.75 4.69
N GLY A 19 -1.38 -3.52 5.19
CA GLY A 19 -2.29 -2.45 4.77
C GLY A 19 -3.76 -2.65 5.19
N TYR A 20 -4.03 -3.47 6.21
CA TYR A 20 -5.37 -3.63 6.79
C TYR A 20 -5.74 -2.45 7.69
N CYS A 21 -4.74 -1.77 8.25
CA CYS A 21 -4.90 -0.50 8.96
C CYS A 21 -3.76 0.46 8.63
N HIS A 22 -3.92 1.72 9.04
CA HIS A 22 -2.95 2.79 8.87
C HIS A 22 -2.74 3.51 10.20
N VAL A 23 -1.48 3.80 10.53
CA VAL A 23 -1.14 4.64 11.69
C VAL A 23 -1.19 6.11 11.28
N VAL A 24 -2.07 6.88 11.92
CA VAL A 24 -2.23 8.32 11.72
C VAL A 24 -2.08 9.10 13.02
N ASP A 25 -1.83 10.41 12.91
CA ASP A 25 -1.87 11.34 14.04
C ASP A 25 -3.31 11.80 14.38
N GLU A 26 -3.44 12.66 15.38
CA GLU A 26 -4.71 13.26 15.80
C GLU A 26 -5.43 14.09 14.72
N THR A 27 -4.74 14.46 13.63
CA THR A 27 -5.31 15.18 12.49
C THR A 27 -5.71 14.25 11.33
N GLY A 28 -5.44 12.95 11.45
CA GLY A 28 -5.67 11.95 10.39
C GLY A 28 -4.53 11.86 9.35
N GLU A 29 -3.46 12.61 9.53
CA GLU A 29 -2.29 12.58 8.65
C GLU A 29 -1.39 11.36 8.96
N PRO A 30 -0.76 10.72 7.96
CA PRO A 30 0.16 9.62 8.19
C PRO A 30 1.33 10.01 9.10
N ILE A 31 1.72 9.13 10.02
CA ILE A 31 2.89 9.36 10.87
C ILE A 31 4.15 9.46 10.01
N ARG A 32 4.82 10.62 10.10
CA ARG A 32 6.06 10.92 9.39
C ARG A 32 7.20 10.17 10.06
N GLN A 33 7.99 9.46 9.26
CA GLN A 33 9.27 8.93 9.72
C GLN A 33 10.19 10.08 10.16
N ALA A 34 10.97 9.86 11.21
CA ALA A 34 11.90 10.85 11.74
C ALA A 34 13.01 11.15 10.72
N ARG A 35 12.81 12.20 9.91
CA ARG A 35 13.78 12.71 8.95
C ARG A 35 14.29 14.07 9.44
N PRO A 36 15.61 14.30 9.49
CA PRO A 36 16.13 15.62 9.86
C PRO A 36 15.64 16.68 8.87
N PRO A 37 15.30 17.90 9.35
CA PRO A 37 14.86 18.99 8.48
C PRO A 37 15.98 19.38 7.50
N ARG A 38 15.62 19.77 6.28
CA ARG A 38 16.58 20.31 5.32
C ARG A 38 17.00 21.72 5.76
N PRO A 39 18.27 22.14 5.53
CA PRO A 39 18.68 23.51 5.78
C PRO A 39 17.75 24.51 5.11
N GLY A 40 17.28 25.51 5.86
CA GLY A 40 16.38 26.56 5.37
C GLY A 40 14.90 26.20 5.27
N GLN A 41 14.46 24.99 5.64
CA GLN A 41 13.03 24.68 5.75
C GLN A 41 12.51 24.85 7.19
N PRO A 42 11.31 25.42 7.39
CA PRO A 42 10.67 25.45 8.71
C PRO A 42 10.39 24.01 9.18
N GLN A 43 10.54 23.78 10.49
CA GLN A 43 10.24 22.47 11.05
C GLN A 43 8.74 22.14 10.88
N PRO A 44 8.38 20.91 10.47
CA PRO A 44 6.99 20.49 10.43
C PRO A 44 6.37 20.54 11.85
N PRO A 45 5.04 20.77 11.96
CA PRO A 45 4.35 20.68 13.24
C PRO A 45 4.56 19.28 13.85
N ARG A 46 4.71 19.22 15.18
CA ARG A 46 4.86 17.96 15.91
C ARG A 46 3.56 17.17 15.81
N GLN A 47 3.62 16.01 15.16
CA GLN A 47 2.51 15.06 15.14
C GLN A 47 2.33 14.45 16.54
N ARG A 48 1.09 14.43 17.02
CA ARG A 48 0.68 13.92 18.33
C ARG A 48 -0.38 12.84 18.14
N GLY A 49 -0.46 11.95 19.12
CA GLY A 49 -1.29 10.74 19.03
C GLY A 49 -0.75 9.71 18.03
N ARG A 50 -1.26 8.48 18.13
CA ARG A 50 -1.05 7.39 17.17
C ARG A 50 -2.33 6.56 17.15
N TYR A 51 -3.10 6.68 16.07
CA TYR A 51 -4.38 6.02 15.92
C TYR A 51 -4.32 5.00 14.79
N LEU A 52 -4.91 3.82 15.02
CA LEU A 52 -5.06 2.79 13.98
C LEU A 52 -6.41 2.98 13.28
N VAL A 53 -6.37 3.43 12.03
CA VAL A 53 -7.57 3.59 11.19
C VAL A 53 -7.64 2.40 10.22
N PRO A 54 -8.73 1.61 10.20
CA PRO A 54 -8.86 0.48 9.29
C PRO A 54 -8.95 0.95 7.84
N SER A 55 -8.31 0.22 6.93
CA SER A 55 -8.46 0.43 5.49
C SER A 55 -9.77 -0.19 4.98
N PRO A 56 -10.27 0.20 3.79
CA PRO A 56 -11.45 -0.44 3.19
C PRO A 56 -11.30 -1.95 3.02
N LEU A 57 -10.06 -2.42 2.78
CA LEU A 57 -9.75 -3.85 2.71
C LEU A 57 -9.83 -4.52 4.08
N GLY A 58 -9.20 -3.94 5.11
CA GLY A 58 -9.28 -4.49 6.47
C GLY A 58 -10.72 -4.56 7.00
N LEU A 59 -11.48 -3.48 6.82
CA LEU A 59 -12.89 -3.42 7.21
C LEU A 59 -13.77 -4.38 6.40
N GLY A 60 -13.52 -4.52 5.10
CA GLY A 60 -14.24 -5.46 4.24
C GLY A 60 -13.97 -6.92 4.60
N LEU A 61 -12.72 -7.27 4.88
CA LEU A 61 -12.34 -8.62 5.32
C LEU A 61 -13.00 -9.00 6.66
N ILE A 62 -12.98 -8.09 7.64
CA ILE A 62 -13.65 -8.30 8.93
C ILE A 62 -15.14 -8.58 8.71
N ARG A 63 -15.85 -7.68 8.02
CA ARG A 63 -17.30 -7.82 7.75
C ARG A 63 -17.65 -9.10 6.98
N ALA A 64 -16.84 -9.47 6.00
CA ALA A 64 -17.10 -10.64 5.18
C ALA A 64 -16.89 -11.96 5.97
N LEU A 65 -15.86 -12.03 6.81
CA LEU A 65 -15.67 -13.16 7.73
C LEU A 65 -16.77 -13.20 8.80
N GLU A 66 -17.07 -12.05 9.41
CA GLU A 66 -18.11 -11.90 10.45
C GLU A 66 -19.50 -12.33 9.97
N SER A 67 -19.84 -12.05 8.71
CA SER A 67 -21.12 -12.48 8.11
C SER A 67 -21.28 -14.00 7.91
N VAL A 68 -20.20 -14.77 8.01
CA VAL A 68 -20.17 -16.20 7.67
C VAL A 68 -19.79 -17.08 8.87
N GLU A 69 -18.76 -16.68 9.61
CA GLU A 69 -18.21 -17.34 10.80
C GLU A 69 -17.69 -16.26 11.77
N PRO A 70 -18.57 -15.61 12.58
CA PRO A 70 -18.20 -14.51 13.47
C PRO A 70 -17.15 -14.91 14.50
N GLU A 71 -17.18 -16.18 14.92
CA GLU A 71 -16.16 -16.83 15.75
C GLU A 71 -14.73 -16.60 15.23
N LEU A 72 -14.48 -16.56 13.90
CA LEU A 72 -13.14 -16.36 13.34
C LEU A 72 -12.58 -14.93 13.52
N VAL A 73 -13.44 -13.96 13.80
CA VAL A 73 -13.06 -12.56 14.08
C VAL A 73 -12.91 -12.32 15.59
N ALA A 74 -13.61 -13.11 16.39
CA ALA A 74 -13.71 -12.96 17.83
C ALA A 74 -12.42 -13.41 18.56
N PRO A 75 -11.94 -12.68 19.60
CA PRO A 75 -10.66 -12.97 20.26
C PRO A 75 -10.67 -14.25 21.12
N GLU A 76 -11.82 -14.81 21.44
CA GLU A 76 -12.02 -15.88 22.43
C GLU A 76 -11.30 -17.17 22.03
N ILE A 77 -11.40 -17.60 20.77
CA ILE A 77 -10.72 -18.81 20.27
C ILE A 77 -9.21 -18.65 20.45
N ARG A 78 -8.67 -17.50 20.01
CA ARG A 78 -7.24 -17.22 20.09
C ARG A 78 -6.77 -17.15 21.55
N ALA A 79 -7.59 -16.60 22.45
CA ALA A 79 -7.31 -16.56 23.87
C ALA A 79 -7.32 -17.97 24.51
N SER A 80 -8.21 -18.86 24.07
CA SER A 80 -8.21 -20.28 24.49
C SER A 80 -6.95 -20.99 24.01
N MET A 81 -6.59 -20.86 22.73
CA MET A 81 -5.39 -21.46 22.15
C MET A 81 -4.11 -21.03 22.89
N GLU A 82 -3.99 -19.75 23.24
CA GLU A 82 -2.82 -19.24 23.98
C GLU A 82 -2.79 -19.75 25.43
N ALA A 83 -3.95 -19.88 26.09
CA ALA A 83 -4.03 -20.51 27.40
C ALA A 83 -3.68 -22.01 27.35
N GLU A 84 -4.12 -22.72 26.31
CA GLU A 84 -3.77 -24.13 26.06
C GLU A 84 -2.27 -24.32 25.85
N VAL A 85 -1.62 -23.43 25.09
CA VAL A 85 -0.15 -23.42 24.92
C VAL A 85 0.57 -23.17 26.25
N GLY A 86 0.05 -22.27 27.09
CA GLY A 86 0.55 -22.08 28.46
C GLY A 86 0.46 -23.34 29.32
N ARG A 87 -0.64 -24.08 29.22
CA ARG A 87 -0.87 -25.35 29.94
C ARG A 87 -0.05 -26.53 29.39
N ILE A 88 0.30 -26.51 28.11
CA ILE A 88 1.31 -27.43 27.55
C ILE A 88 2.69 -27.11 28.14
N ALA A 89 3.04 -25.83 28.29
CA ALA A 89 4.32 -25.40 28.84
C ALA A 89 4.47 -25.73 30.35
N SER A 90 3.37 -25.77 31.11
CA SER A 90 3.36 -26.28 32.50
C SER A 90 3.30 -27.80 32.61
N GLY A 91 3.08 -28.52 31.50
CA GLY A 91 2.96 -29.99 31.46
C GLY A 91 1.58 -30.52 31.87
N GLU A 92 0.55 -29.67 31.97
CA GLU A 92 -0.82 -30.06 32.32
C GLU A 92 -1.61 -30.68 31.16
N LEU A 93 -1.25 -30.39 29.92
CA LEU A 93 -1.93 -30.85 28.71
C LEU A 93 -0.95 -31.50 27.74
N ASP A 94 -1.39 -32.57 27.08
CA ASP A 94 -0.60 -33.16 26.00
C ASP A 94 -0.66 -32.32 24.72
N LYS A 95 0.50 -32.16 24.08
CA LYS A 95 0.66 -31.35 22.87
C LYS A 95 -0.06 -31.95 21.66
N ARG A 96 -0.15 -33.28 21.53
CA ARG A 96 -0.77 -33.94 20.36
C ARG A 96 -2.28 -33.80 20.44
N GLU A 97 -2.88 -34.08 21.59
CA GLU A 97 -4.32 -33.93 21.82
C GLU A 97 -4.79 -32.49 21.49
N VAL A 98 -4.12 -31.48 22.05
CA VAL A 98 -4.42 -30.07 21.80
C VAL A 98 -4.25 -29.70 20.33
N LEU A 99 -3.20 -30.21 19.66
CA LEU A 99 -2.97 -29.94 18.24
C LEU A 99 -4.06 -30.57 17.35
N GLU A 100 -4.40 -31.83 17.58
CA GLU A 100 -5.42 -32.56 16.81
C GLU A 100 -6.79 -31.88 16.94
N ARG A 101 -7.18 -31.50 18.17
CA ARG A 101 -8.42 -30.76 18.43
C ARG A 101 -8.46 -29.42 17.70
N ASN A 102 -7.40 -28.62 17.81
CA ASN A 102 -7.35 -27.31 17.15
C ASN A 102 -7.34 -27.43 15.62
N VAL A 103 -6.61 -28.38 15.05
CA VAL A 103 -6.59 -28.63 13.60
C VAL A 103 -7.93 -29.13 13.08
N ALA A 104 -8.64 -29.99 13.83
CA ALA A 104 -9.99 -30.41 13.47
C ALA A 104 -10.97 -29.22 13.47
N TYR A 105 -10.97 -28.43 14.54
CA TYR A 105 -11.82 -27.25 14.68
C TYR A 105 -11.61 -26.24 13.54
N PHE A 106 -10.37 -25.85 13.24
CA PHE A 106 -10.10 -24.92 12.12
C PHE A 106 -10.39 -25.52 10.73
N ARG A 107 -10.32 -26.86 10.57
CA ARG A 107 -10.73 -27.54 9.33
C ARG A 107 -12.22 -27.43 9.10
N ASP A 108 -13.04 -27.60 10.14
CA ASP A 108 -14.49 -27.42 10.06
C ASP A 108 -14.87 -25.96 9.74
N LYS A 109 -14.24 -24.99 10.41
CA LYS A 109 -14.42 -23.56 10.10
C LYS A 109 -14.01 -23.23 8.66
N HIS A 110 -12.90 -23.78 8.18
CA HIS A 110 -12.45 -23.62 6.79
C HIS A 110 -13.44 -24.20 5.78
N ARG A 111 -14.04 -25.36 6.06
CA ARG A 111 -15.09 -25.95 5.21
C ARG A 111 -16.29 -25.01 5.11
N ASN A 112 -16.84 -24.59 6.25
CA ASN A 112 -18.01 -23.69 6.30
C ASN A 112 -17.75 -22.37 5.54
N LEU A 113 -16.55 -21.78 5.70
CA LEU A 113 -16.14 -20.57 5.00
C LEU A 113 -15.99 -20.79 3.49
N SER A 114 -15.47 -21.93 3.07
CA SER A 114 -15.28 -22.30 1.65
C SER A 114 -16.61 -22.52 0.94
N GLU A 115 -17.56 -23.22 1.59
CA GLU A 115 -18.92 -23.44 1.07
C GLU A 115 -19.69 -22.12 0.91
N ARG A 116 -19.45 -21.15 1.80
CA ARG A 116 -20.10 -19.83 1.81
C ARG A 116 -19.28 -18.72 1.13
N MET A 117 -18.23 -19.07 0.39
CA MET A 117 -17.31 -18.12 -0.25
C MET A 117 -18.00 -17.10 -1.17
N GLY A 118 -19.12 -17.46 -1.80
CA GLY A 118 -19.93 -16.53 -2.59
C GLY A 118 -20.47 -15.34 -1.79
N SER A 119 -20.84 -15.56 -0.51
CA SER A 119 -21.29 -14.48 0.39
C SER A 119 -20.12 -13.57 0.79
N VAL A 120 -18.96 -14.15 1.08
CA VAL A 120 -17.70 -13.41 1.34
C VAL A 120 -17.36 -12.50 0.16
N GLN A 121 -17.44 -13.02 -1.07
CA GLN A 121 -17.19 -12.27 -2.29
C GLN A 121 -18.19 -11.13 -2.51
N ASP A 122 -19.48 -11.34 -2.26
CA ASP A 122 -20.50 -10.29 -2.35
C ASP A 122 -20.23 -9.14 -1.35
N VAL A 123 -20.01 -9.45 -0.06
CA VAL A 123 -19.70 -8.44 0.97
C VAL A 123 -18.42 -7.66 0.64
N LEU A 124 -17.39 -8.35 0.15
CA LEU A 124 -16.15 -7.69 -0.32
C LEU A 124 -16.41 -6.81 -1.56
N SER A 125 -17.18 -7.27 -2.53
CA SER A 125 -17.49 -6.50 -3.76
C SER A 125 -18.22 -5.19 -3.47
N ARG A 126 -19.08 -5.17 -2.44
CA ARG A 126 -19.80 -3.98 -1.97
C ARG A 126 -18.93 -3.03 -1.14
N THR A 127 -17.96 -3.56 -0.40
CA THR A 127 -17.12 -2.78 0.52
C THR A 127 -15.86 -2.21 -0.16
N LEU A 128 -15.32 -2.92 -1.16
CA LEU A 128 -14.12 -2.52 -1.89
C LEU A 128 -14.46 -1.50 -2.99
N ARG A 129 -13.70 -0.40 -3.03
CA ARG A 129 -13.78 0.59 -4.13
C ARG A 129 -13.11 0.05 -5.40
N PRO A 130 -13.45 0.58 -6.60
CA PRO A 130 -12.84 0.16 -7.86
C PRO A 130 -11.32 0.13 -7.79
N SER A 131 -10.71 -0.98 -8.23
CA SER A 131 -9.32 -1.31 -7.91
C SER A 131 -8.30 -0.22 -8.25
N ARG A 132 -8.55 0.64 -9.26
CA ARG A 132 -7.62 1.70 -9.65
C ARG A 132 -7.41 2.75 -8.55
N ASP A 133 -8.45 3.13 -7.81
CA ASP A 133 -8.32 4.16 -6.77
C ASP A 133 -7.76 3.58 -5.47
N HIS A 134 -8.09 2.33 -5.15
CA HIS A 134 -7.45 1.62 -4.04
C HIS A 134 -5.96 1.35 -4.33
N LEU A 135 -5.61 0.92 -5.54
CA LEU A 135 -4.21 0.75 -5.98
C LEU A 135 -3.44 2.07 -5.94
N ARG A 136 -4.03 3.19 -6.39
CA ARG A 136 -3.42 4.53 -6.27
C ARG A 136 -3.13 4.90 -4.81
N GLU A 137 -4.05 4.59 -3.90
CA GLU A 137 -3.87 4.85 -2.46
C GLU A 137 -2.75 3.99 -1.86
N LEU A 138 -2.76 2.67 -2.13
CA LEU A 138 -1.74 1.73 -1.67
C LEU A 138 -0.35 2.03 -2.26
N GLN A 139 -0.27 2.42 -3.54
CA GLN A 139 0.96 2.87 -4.19
C GLN A 139 1.49 4.17 -3.57
N ARG A 140 0.62 5.16 -3.31
CA ARG A 140 1.02 6.42 -2.63
C ARG A 140 1.57 6.17 -1.22
N ARG A 141 1.04 5.17 -0.53
CA ARG A 141 1.44 4.77 0.83
C ARG A 141 2.62 3.79 0.88
N GLY A 142 3.10 3.30 -0.26
CA GLY A 142 4.22 2.35 -0.31
C GLY A 142 3.89 0.94 0.21
N CYS A 143 2.61 0.56 0.26
CA CYS A 143 2.15 -0.73 0.82
C CYS A 143 2.43 -1.96 -0.07
N PHE A 144 3.13 -1.79 -1.20
CA PHE A 144 3.53 -2.88 -2.10
C PHE A 144 5.05 -3.06 -2.06
N VAL A 145 5.50 -4.28 -1.76
CA VAL A 145 6.88 -4.69 -2.03
C VAL A 145 7.03 -4.94 -3.53
N THR A 146 7.83 -4.11 -4.21
CA THR A 146 8.10 -4.28 -5.64
C THR A 146 9.19 -5.34 -5.88
N GLU A 147 8.94 -6.58 -5.45
CA GLU A 147 9.78 -7.73 -5.82
C GLU A 147 9.08 -8.58 -6.89
N MET A 148 9.13 -8.09 -8.12
CA MET A 148 9.30 -8.97 -9.28
C MET A 148 10.68 -8.71 -9.85
N LYS A 149 11.66 -9.54 -9.48
CA LYS A 149 12.90 -9.65 -10.25
C LYS A 149 12.51 -10.14 -11.65
N ALA A 150 12.56 -9.24 -12.62
CA ALA A 150 12.37 -9.60 -14.02
C ALA A 150 13.41 -10.66 -14.39
N GLY A 151 12.95 -11.83 -14.82
CA GLY A 151 13.83 -12.87 -15.36
C GLY A 151 14.60 -12.36 -16.59
N PRO A 152 15.72 -12.98 -16.96
CA PRO A 152 16.51 -12.55 -18.11
C PRO A 152 15.65 -12.52 -19.36
N ARG A 153 15.50 -11.35 -19.99
CA ARG A 153 14.82 -11.22 -21.27
C ARG A 153 15.80 -11.69 -22.34
N GLU A 154 15.65 -12.92 -22.82
CA GLU A 154 16.44 -13.43 -23.93
C GLU A 154 16.29 -12.52 -25.16
N ALA A 155 17.42 -12.01 -25.65
CA ALA A 155 17.48 -11.13 -26.79
C ALA A 155 17.42 -11.94 -28.10
N SER A 156 16.21 -12.26 -28.56
CA SER A 156 16.01 -12.88 -29.88
C SER A 156 16.24 -11.87 -31.01
N ALA A 157 17.49 -11.74 -31.42
CA ALA A 157 17.87 -10.99 -32.61
C ALA A 157 17.47 -11.75 -33.88
N SER A 158 16.47 -11.27 -34.62
CA SER A 158 16.21 -11.71 -36.00
C SER A 158 16.12 -10.50 -36.96
N ARG A 159 17.04 -10.45 -37.92
CA ARG A 159 17.09 -9.43 -38.97
C ARG A 159 16.00 -9.71 -40.02
N GLY A 160 15.13 -8.73 -40.30
CA GLY A 160 13.97 -8.90 -41.19
C GLY A 160 13.65 -7.70 -42.09
N ARG A 161 14.58 -7.35 -42.99
CA ARG A 161 14.39 -6.61 -44.26
C ARG A 161 13.38 -5.44 -44.31
N ARG A 162 13.91 -4.22 -44.27
CA ARG A 162 13.24 -2.95 -44.61
C ARG A 162 12.79 -2.94 -46.08
N GLN A 163 11.51 -2.69 -46.37
CA GLN A 163 11.03 -2.35 -47.71
C GLN A 163 10.43 -0.94 -47.70
N GLN A 164 10.71 -0.18 -48.75
CA GLN A 164 10.56 1.28 -48.79
C GLN A 164 9.58 1.65 -49.90
N GLN A 165 8.43 2.23 -49.55
CA GLN A 165 7.45 2.67 -50.54
C GLN A 165 7.13 4.16 -50.34
N LYS A 166 7.76 4.99 -51.18
CA LYS A 166 7.33 6.38 -51.42
C LYS A 166 6.22 6.36 -52.47
N LYS A 167 5.27 7.31 -52.39
CA LYS A 167 4.66 8.02 -53.54
C LYS A 167 4.07 9.36 -53.06
N PRO A 168 3.74 10.31 -53.96
CA PRO A 168 4.06 11.73 -53.75
C PRO A 168 2.86 12.61 -53.33
N GLY A 169 3.14 13.84 -52.88
CA GLY A 169 2.12 14.79 -52.39
C GLY A 169 1.82 15.96 -53.34
N GLN A 170 1.10 16.97 -52.82
CA GLN A 170 0.85 18.28 -53.45
C GLN A 170 0.80 19.42 -52.40
N ASN A 171 0.82 20.68 -52.89
CA ASN A 171 1.26 21.92 -52.20
C ASN A 171 0.29 23.08 -52.57
N GLN A 172 0.07 24.19 -51.85
CA GLN A 172 0.84 24.89 -50.80
C GLN A 172 -0.09 25.48 -49.70
N GLY A 173 0.47 26.01 -48.60
CA GLY A 173 -0.30 26.79 -47.60
C GLY A 173 0.57 27.54 -46.58
N GLN A 174 0.85 28.82 -46.84
CA GLN A 174 1.78 29.70 -46.11
C GLN A 174 1.46 29.97 -44.62
N LYS A 175 2.53 30.25 -43.84
CA LYS A 175 2.67 31.25 -42.74
C LYS A 175 1.53 31.37 -41.70
N GLN A 176 1.80 31.38 -40.39
CA GLN A 176 2.60 32.43 -39.74
C GLN A 176 3.27 31.96 -38.44
N LYS A 177 4.35 32.65 -38.06
CA LYS A 177 5.04 32.50 -36.77
C LYS A 177 4.43 33.45 -35.76
N HIS A 178 4.21 33.02 -34.52
CA HIS A 178 4.25 33.93 -33.37
C HIS A 178 5.29 33.45 -32.37
N GLN A 179 6.25 34.32 -32.08
CA GLN A 179 7.24 34.12 -31.02
C GLN A 179 6.68 34.63 -29.70
N ALA A 180 7.03 33.96 -28.61
CA ALA A 180 7.09 34.57 -27.29
C ALA A 180 8.31 33.98 -26.55
N ARG A 181 9.48 34.58 -26.80
CA ARG A 181 10.73 34.33 -26.06
C ARG A 181 10.99 35.54 -25.20
N TRP A 182 11.08 35.38 -23.89
CA TRP A 182 11.90 36.25 -23.04
C TRP A 182 12.66 35.40 -22.02
N ARG A 183 13.96 35.24 -22.29
CA ARG A 183 14.95 34.69 -21.37
C ARG A 183 15.78 35.88 -20.87
N LEU A 184 16.00 35.92 -19.57
CA LEU A 184 16.92 36.84 -18.92
C LEU A 184 18.33 36.66 -19.50
N GLU A 185 19.03 37.74 -19.86
CA GLU A 185 20.50 37.78 -19.78
C GLU A 185 21.03 39.22 -19.83
N SER A 186 21.81 39.53 -18.81
CA SER A 186 22.53 40.76 -18.50
C SER A 186 23.55 41.17 -19.56
N GLY A 187 23.95 42.46 -19.57
CA GLY A 187 25.34 42.81 -19.91
C GLY A 187 25.60 44.13 -20.65
N GLY A 188 26.25 45.07 -19.98
CA GLY A 188 27.45 45.69 -20.54
C GLY A 188 27.32 46.92 -21.45
N GLY A 189 27.02 48.08 -20.85
CA GLY A 189 27.84 49.30 -20.94
C GLY A 189 28.19 49.96 -22.29
N ARG A 190 27.95 51.28 -22.36
CA ARG A 190 29.01 52.27 -22.60
C ARG A 190 28.52 53.69 -22.30
N GLY A 191 29.33 54.48 -21.61
CA GLY A 191 29.00 55.87 -21.28
C GLY A 191 29.21 56.82 -22.45
N ARG A 192 28.68 58.04 -22.30
CA ARG A 192 29.15 59.28 -22.93
C ARG A 192 28.77 60.44 -22.01
N GLY A 193 29.72 61.31 -21.72
CA GLY A 193 29.48 62.50 -20.90
C GLY A 193 29.31 63.75 -21.76
N ALA A 194 28.53 64.70 -21.23
CA ALA A 194 28.56 66.15 -21.47
C ALA A 194 27.65 66.75 -20.37
N GLN A 195 28.19 67.31 -19.28
CA GLN A 195 28.62 68.71 -19.13
C GLN A 195 27.52 69.75 -19.32
N LEU A 196 27.24 70.46 -18.21
CA LEU A 196 26.87 71.88 -18.08
C LEU A 196 25.50 72.29 -18.69
N GLN A 197 24.68 73.11 -18.03
CA GLN A 197 24.89 73.95 -16.84
C GLN A 197 23.62 73.97 -15.97
#